data_AF-A0A6J3K0K1-F1
#
_entry.id   AF-A0A6J3K0K1-F1
#
_cell.length_a   1.000
_cell.length_b   1.000
_cell.length_c   1.000
_cell.angle_alpha   90.00
_cell.angle_beta   90.00
_cell.angle_gamma   90.00
#
_symmetry.space_group_name_H-M   'P 1'
#
loop_
_entity.id
_entity.type
_entity.pdbx_description
1 polymer ?
#
loop_
_entity_poly.entity_id
_entity_poly.type
_entity_poly.pdbx_seq_one_letter_code
_entity_poly.pdbx_strand_id
1 'polypeptide(L)'
;MAISFRIKMFKLFLCFVAALVAVKASGDFVVLHSPNSVMFNGNEEVEQSLLKEVLAAALGFTVKLRGIWSGISITDPFRLPEAVVAVAIEGVDSLDIPKGKRFPLNVNEVEETTWQALRERLEERDNDNTLVRISLGDGLDALGQSALGELKPTPIDETSLRALSLGKEEDKKFLEEVELLHAIANKAPSAIKPDSKPDIYWLVVSSLRPILDTYGSNSTASREALSLLNNALNVIHDAFIQAYDGQVLIVAFTNDATKVHHIRSVTLDRQKRDAPDTANRTKNLESASEAKRMNNSTIFNNNNNNDNYNNNNNNNVIKDVTIRSRSKDYTENYPIIFNILLWFGVVFVFSLFAICIAISQMDPGRDSIIYRMTSNRMKKDN
;
A
#
# COMPACT_ATOMS: atom_id res chain seq x y z
N MET A 1 31.62 37.97 -15.27
CA MET A 1 31.18 36.69 -15.86
C MET A 1 31.21 35.51 -14.85
N ALA A 2 32.23 35.41 -13.97
CA ALA A 2 32.36 34.31 -12.99
C ALA A 2 31.23 34.21 -11.93
N ILE A 3 30.63 35.33 -11.51
CA ILE A 3 29.56 35.35 -10.49
C ILE A 3 28.25 34.75 -11.03
N SER A 4 27.92 35.00 -12.30
CA SER A 4 26.74 34.44 -12.97
C SER A 4 26.83 32.91 -13.09
N PHE A 5 28.03 32.38 -13.34
CA PHE A 5 28.26 30.93 -13.44
C PHE A 5 28.15 30.23 -12.08
N ARG A 6 28.67 30.83 -10.99
CA ARG A 6 28.52 30.31 -9.62
C ARG A 6 27.06 30.24 -9.16
N ILE A 7 26.25 31.23 -9.52
CA ILE A 7 24.81 31.26 -9.20
C ILE A 7 24.05 30.17 -9.98
N LYS A 8 24.38 29.94 -11.26
CA LYS A 8 23.77 28.86 -12.05
C LYS A 8 24.13 27.47 -11.50
N MET A 9 25.38 27.25 -11.11
CA MET A 9 25.84 26.00 -10.51
C MET A 9 25.20 25.73 -9.14
N PHE A 10 25.01 26.76 -8.32
CA PHE A 10 24.31 26.64 -7.03
C PHE A 10 22.81 26.31 -7.21
N LYS A 11 22.14 26.91 -8.21
CA LYS A 11 20.75 26.55 -8.56
C LYS A 11 20.64 25.12 -9.07
N LEU A 12 21.60 24.65 -9.87
CA LEU A 12 21.64 23.27 -10.35
C LEU A 12 21.85 22.28 -9.20
N PHE A 13 22.72 22.62 -8.25
CA PHE A 13 22.94 21.84 -7.03
C PHE A 13 21.69 21.79 -6.15
N LEU A 14 20.99 22.91 -5.96
CA LEU A 14 19.74 22.97 -5.20
C LEU A 14 18.64 22.11 -5.85
N CYS A 15 18.53 22.11 -7.18
CA CYS A 15 17.61 21.22 -7.91
C CYS A 15 17.98 19.73 -7.74
N PHE A 16 19.27 19.40 -7.73
CA PHE A 16 19.73 18.01 -7.55
C PHE A 16 19.46 17.49 -6.14
N VAL A 17 19.67 18.32 -5.11
CA VAL A 17 19.33 17.99 -3.72
C VAL A 17 17.80 17.90 -3.53
N ALA A 18 17.01 18.79 -4.14
CA ALA A 18 15.55 18.71 -4.10
C ALA A 18 15.01 17.43 -4.77
N ALA A 19 15.67 16.94 -5.83
CA ALA A 19 15.30 15.68 -6.49
C ALA A 19 15.57 14.45 -5.60
N LEU A 20 16.54 14.51 -4.68
CA LEU A 20 16.84 13.42 -3.73
C LEU A 20 15.90 13.37 -2.53
N VAL A 21 15.19 14.47 -2.22
CA VAL A 21 14.23 14.56 -1.09
C VAL A 21 12.78 14.38 -1.55
N ALA A 22 12.54 14.15 -2.84
CA ALA A 22 11.22 13.79 -3.32
C ALA A 22 10.84 12.40 -2.77
N VAL A 23 10.17 12.38 -1.62
CA VAL A 23 9.48 11.22 -1.08
C VAL A 23 8.47 10.78 -2.13
N LYS A 24 8.78 9.70 -2.85
CA LYS A 24 7.84 9.06 -3.75
C LYS A 24 6.91 8.18 -2.92
N ALA A 25 6.00 8.82 -2.17
CA ALA A 25 4.81 8.13 -1.72
C ALA A 25 3.99 7.78 -2.97
N SER A 26 3.59 6.52 -3.06
CA SER A 26 2.96 5.95 -4.26
C SER A 26 1.45 5.81 -4.12
N GLY A 27 0.90 6.28 -2.98
CA GLY A 27 -0.49 6.23 -2.60
C GLY A 27 -0.85 7.27 -1.52
N ASP A 28 -2.15 7.36 -1.22
CA ASP A 28 -2.74 8.22 -0.19
C ASP A 28 -3.53 7.37 0.82
N PHE A 29 -3.36 7.64 2.12
CA PHE A 29 -4.23 7.21 3.22
C PHE A 29 -4.98 8.43 3.75
N VAL A 30 -6.31 8.42 3.66
CA VAL A 30 -7.18 9.55 4.00
C VAL A 30 -8.13 9.16 5.12
N VAL A 31 -8.06 9.89 6.23
CA VAL A 31 -9.03 9.78 7.34
C VAL A 31 -10.16 10.76 7.07
N LEU A 32 -11.32 10.23 6.69
CA LEU A 32 -12.52 11.03 6.36
C LEU A 32 -13.22 11.50 7.63
N HIS A 33 -13.37 10.61 8.61
CA HIS A 33 -13.96 10.91 9.91
C HIS A 33 -13.28 10.10 11.01
N SER A 34 -13.12 10.70 12.17
CA SER A 34 -12.61 10.05 13.38
C SER A 34 -13.34 10.63 14.59
N PRO A 35 -13.76 9.81 15.56
CA PRO A 35 -14.36 10.31 16.79
C PRO A 35 -13.32 11.08 17.62
N ASN A 36 -13.80 11.91 18.55
CA ASN A 36 -12.93 12.74 19.40
C ASN A 36 -11.94 11.94 20.27
N SER A 37 -12.17 10.64 20.44
CA SER A 37 -11.33 9.70 21.19
C SER A 37 -10.07 9.23 20.45
N VAL A 38 -10.05 9.34 19.12
CA VAL A 38 -8.92 8.95 18.28
C VAL A 38 -8.54 10.14 17.40
N MET A 39 -7.31 10.62 17.58
CA MET A 39 -6.80 11.77 16.86
C MET A 39 -5.68 11.36 15.92
N PHE A 40 -5.84 11.69 14.65
CA PHE A 40 -4.84 11.48 13.61
C PHE A 40 -4.03 12.75 13.38
N ASN A 41 -2.71 12.70 13.53
CA ASN A 41 -1.79 13.85 13.49
C ASN A 41 -0.51 13.59 12.70
N GLY A 42 0.19 14.66 12.32
CA GLY A 42 1.40 14.57 11.49
C GLY A 42 1.11 14.42 10.00
N ASN A 43 2.19 14.29 9.23
CA ASN A 43 2.22 14.09 7.78
C ASN A 43 3.23 12.98 7.41
N GLU A 44 3.53 12.09 8.37
CA GLU A 44 4.49 11.01 8.18
C GLU A 44 3.90 9.95 7.24
N GLU A 45 4.77 9.40 6.38
CA GLU A 45 4.42 8.30 5.50
C GLU A 45 4.06 7.06 6.33
N VAL A 46 2.93 6.43 5.99
CA VAL A 46 2.47 5.19 6.62
C VAL A 46 2.65 4.04 5.65
N GLU A 47 3.06 2.88 6.15
CA GLU A 47 3.09 1.65 5.34
C GLU A 47 1.70 0.99 5.34
N GLN A 48 1.27 0.46 4.19
CA GLN A 48 0.01 -0.28 4.10
C GLN A 48 -0.05 -1.46 5.06
N SER A 49 1.08 -2.15 5.25
CA SER A 49 1.18 -3.24 6.23
C SER A 49 0.96 -2.81 7.69
N LEU A 50 1.07 -1.51 8.01
CA LEU A 50 0.79 -0.99 9.35
C LEU A 50 -0.68 -0.61 9.54
N LEU A 51 -1.48 -0.50 8.47
CA LEU A 51 -2.88 -0.09 8.59
C LEU A 51 -3.69 -1.06 9.45
N LYS A 52 -3.40 -2.37 9.40
CA LYS A 52 -4.00 -3.36 10.33
C LYS A 52 -3.71 -3.06 11.81
N GLU A 53 -2.52 -2.54 12.13
CA GLU A 53 -2.20 -2.12 13.49
C GLU A 53 -2.89 -0.78 13.82
N VAL A 54 -2.92 0.17 12.88
CA VAL A 54 -3.56 1.47 13.08
C VAL A 54 -5.06 1.33 13.35
N LEU A 55 -5.76 0.56 12.51
CA LEU A 55 -7.20 0.35 12.61
C LEU A 55 -7.56 -0.49 13.85
N ALA A 56 -6.79 -1.53 14.16
CA ALA A 56 -6.97 -2.31 15.38
C ALA A 56 -6.73 -1.45 16.64
N ALA A 57 -5.69 -0.59 16.64
CA ALA A 57 -5.43 0.30 17.76
C ALA A 57 -6.56 1.31 17.97
N ALA A 58 -7.11 1.88 16.89
CA ALA A 58 -8.24 2.79 16.95
C ALA A 58 -9.47 2.15 17.60
N LEU A 59 -9.70 0.85 17.36
CA LEU A 59 -10.76 0.06 17.98
C LEU A 59 -10.42 -0.42 19.41
N GLY A 60 -9.26 -0.07 19.96
CA GLY A 60 -8.85 -0.46 21.33
C GLY A 60 -8.23 -1.85 21.44
N PHE A 61 -7.75 -2.41 20.35
CA PHE A 61 -7.03 -3.68 20.37
C PHE A 61 -5.55 -3.48 20.68
N THR A 62 -4.99 -4.45 21.40
CA THR A 62 -3.56 -4.48 21.67
C THR A 62 -2.80 -4.80 20.37
N VAL A 63 -1.96 -3.87 19.95
CA VAL A 63 -1.24 -3.95 18.68
C VAL A 63 0.24 -4.20 18.91
N LYS A 64 0.84 -5.00 18.03
CA LYS A 64 2.29 -5.19 18.00
C LYS A 64 2.83 -4.13 17.06
N LEU A 65 2.86 -2.87 17.51
CA LEU A 65 3.45 -1.76 16.76
C LEU A 65 4.94 -2.03 16.52
N ARG A 66 5.24 -2.78 15.46
CA ARG A 66 6.58 -2.94 14.87
C ARG A 66 6.69 -1.90 13.76
N GLY A 67 6.76 -0.62 14.14
CA GLY A 67 6.79 0.49 13.19
C GLY A 67 6.66 1.82 13.92
N ILE A 68 7.36 2.84 13.44
CA ILE A 68 7.55 4.15 14.10
C ILE A 68 6.43 5.14 13.72
N TRP A 69 5.31 4.67 13.17
CA TRP A 69 4.29 5.60 12.69
C TRP A 69 3.56 6.25 13.86
N SER A 70 3.85 7.53 14.07
CA SER A 70 3.35 8.33 15.20
C SER A 70 2.04 9.07 14.88
N GLY A 71 1.40 8.71 13.75
CA GLY A 71 0.30 9.45 13.17
C GLY A 71 -1.06 9.26 13.86
N ILE A 72 -1.16 8.38 14.84
CA ILE A 72 -2.38 8.10 15.60
C ILE A 72 -2.14 8.27 17.11
N SER A 73 -3.10 8.89 17.79
CA SER A 73 -3.10 9.04 19.25
C SER A 73 -4.49 8.82 19.81
N ILE A 74 -4.59 8.06 20.89
CA ILE A 74 -5.86 7.81 21.60
C ILE A 74 -5.95 8.83 22.74
N THR A 75 -6.96 9.70 22.67
CA THR A 75 -7.20 10.76 23.66
C THR A 75 -8.12 10.29 24.78
N ASP A 76 -9.11 9.45 24.46
CA ASP A 76 -10.05 8.85 25.42
C ASP A 76 -10.21 7.34 25.16
N PRO A 77 -9.59 6.47 25.99
CA PRO A 77 -9.64 5.03 25.80
C PRO A 77 -10.98 4.40 26.20
N PHE A 78 -11.92 5.17 26.78
CA PHE A 78 -13.24 4.65 27.21
C PHE A 78 -14.37 4.97 26.22
N ARG A 79 -14.08 5.75 25.17
CA ARG A 79 -15.04 6.16 24.14
C ARG A 79 -14.48 5.92 22.75
N LEU A 80 -13.89 4.75 22.55
CA LEU A 80 -13.30 4.36 21.27
C LEU A 80 -14.40 4.17 20.21
N PRO A 81 -14.07 4.33 18.92
CA PRO A 81 -15.00 3.99 17.83
C PRO A 81 -15.49 2.55 17.95
N GLU A 82 -16.79 2.36 17.70
CA GLU A 82 -17.45 1.05 17.66
C GLU A 82 -17.33 0.41 16.27
N ALA A 83 -16.98 1.18 15.23
CA ALA A 83 -16.78 0.61 13.90
C ALA A 83 -15.65 1.26 13.13
N VAL A 84 -15.07 0.48 12.21
CA VAL A 84 -14.17 0.95 11.17
C VAL A 84 -14.81 0.72 9.80
N VAL A 85 -14.93 1.78 9.03
CA VAL A 85 -15.31 1.74 7.61
C VAL A 85 -14.09 2.08 6.79
N ALA A 86 -13.53 1.09 6.11
CA ALA A 86 -12.35 1.24 5.28
C ALA A 86 -12.72 1.09 3.81
N VAL A 87 -12.44 2.12 3.00
CA VAL A 87 -12.66 2.10 1.56
C VAL A 87 -11.33 1.99 0.84
N ALA A 88 -11.03 0.81 0.30
CA ALA A 88 -9.85 0.55 -0.50
C ALA A 88 -10.14 0.89 -1.98
N ILE A 89 -9.34 1.77 -2.57
CA ILE A 89 -9.53 2.23 -3.95
C ILE A 89 -8.37 1.71 -4.78
N GLU A 90 -8.65 0.77 -5.67
CA GLU A 90 -7.61 0.07 -6.41
C GLU A 90 -7.12 0.82 -7.65
N GLY A 91 -5.81 0.74 -7.88
CA GLY A 91 -5.14 1.15 -9.09
C GLY A 91 -4.97 2.66 -9.27
N VAL A 92 -5.09 3.44 -8.18
CA VAL A 92 -4.94 4.90 -8.19
C VAL A 92 -3.81 5.35 -7.28
N ASP A 93 -3.03 6.33 -7.74
CA ASP A 93 -1.84 6.82 -7.04
C ASP A 93 -2.16 7.95 -6.05
N SER A 94 -3.22 8.71 -6.32
CA SER A 94 -3.64 9.80 -5.45
C SER A 94 -5.15 9.94 -5.43
N LEU A 95 -5.66 10.17 -4.23
CA LEU A 95 -7.05 10.46 -3.97
C LEU A 95 -7.18 11.96 -3.76
N ASP A 96 -7.70 12.67 -4.77
CA ASP A 96 -8.03 14.08 -4.66
C ASP A 96 -9.36 14.26 -3.90
N ILE A 97 -9.39 13.76 -2.67
CA ILE A 97 -10.54 13.89 -1.77
C ILE A 97 -10.39 15.25 -1.07
N PRO A 98 -11.36 16.16 -1.21
CA PRO A 98 -11.26 17.51 -0.64
C PRO A 98 -11.44 17.54 0.89
N LYS A 99 -12.02 16.50 1.47
CA LYS A 99 -12.31 16.37 2.90
C LYS A 99 -11.46 15.28 3.54
N GLY A 100 -11.10 15.50 4.79
CA GLY A 100 -10.35 14.53 5.59
C GLY A 100 -8.85 14.84 5.67
N LYS A 101 -8.18 14.12 6.56
CA LYS A 101 -6.73 14.26 6.79
C LYS A 101 -5.97 13.24 5.96
N ARG A 102 -5.03 13.71 5.15
CA ARG A 102 -4.26 12.88 4.23
C ARG A 102 -2.88 12.56 4.80
N PHE A 103 -2.45 11.33 4.62
CA PHE A 103 -1.14 10.81 4.92
C PHE A 103 -0.57 10.13 3.67
N PRO A 104 0.69 10.37 3.33
CA PRO A 104 1.33 9.62 2.26
C PRO A 104 1.36 8.13 2.60
N LEU A 105 0.98 7.26 1.67
CA LEU A 105 0.94 5.81 1.86
C LEU A 105 2.01 5.12 1.02
N ASN A 106 2.76 4.22 1.65
CA ASN A 106 3.63 3.27 0.97
C ASN A 106 2.88 1.95 0.76
N VAL A 107 2.57 1.64 -0.50
CA VAL A 107 1.90 0.40 -0.91
C VAL A 107 2.91 -0.76 -0.88
N ASN A 108 3.12 -1.34 0.31
CA ASN A 108 4.09 -2.43 0.53
C ASN A 108 3.46 -3.81 0.81
N GLU A 109 2.14 -3.89 0.89
CA GLU A 109 1.35 -5.10 1.16
C GLU A 109 0.07 -5.05 0.32
N VAL A 110 -0.48 -6.20 -0.05
CA VAL A 110 -1.76 -6.25 -0.78
C VAL A 110 -2.90 -5.91 0.18
N GLU A 111 -3.92 -5.20 -0.30
CA GLU A 111 -5.12 -4.89 0.49
C GLU A 111 -5.73 -6.13 1.16
N GLU A 112 -5.99 -7.20 0.41
CA GLU A 112 -6.57 -8.45 0.95
C GLU A 112 -5.76 -9.00 2.13
N THR A 113 -4.43 -8.98 2.04
CA THR A 113 -3.57 -9.44 3.14
C THR A 113 -3.66 -8.53 4.38
N THR A 114 -3.89 -7.23 4.18
CA THR A 114 -4.12 -6.29 5.29
C THR A 114 -5.47 -6.57 5.96
N TRP A 115 -6.51 -6.77 5.15
CA TRP A 115 -7.86 -7.13 5.60
C TRP A 115 -7.86 -8.45 6.40
N GLN A 116 -7.30 -9.53 5.84
CA GLN A 116 -7.31 -10.84 6.49
C GLN A 116 -6.60 -10.81 7.85
N ALA A 117 -5.45 -10.15 7.94
CA ALA A 117 -4.72 -10.04 9.19
C ALA A 117 -5.46 -9.20 10.25
N LEU A 118 -6.25 -8.20 9.83
CA LEU A 118 -7.11 -7.44 10.73
C LEU A 118 -8.32 -8.26 11.17
N ARG A 119 -8.97 -8.96 10.23
CA ARG A 119 -10.11 -9.85 10.47
C ARG A 119 -9.76 -10.96 11.45
N GLU A 120 -8.71 -11.74 11.19
CA GLU A 120 -8.26 -12.84 12.06
C GLU A 120 -8.07 -12.37 13.50
N ARG A 121 -7.48 -11.18 13.69
CA ARG A 121 -7.26 -10.60 15.02
C ARG A 121 -8.55 -10.27 15.76
N LEU A 122 -9.55 -9.77 15.05
CA LEU A 122 -10.85 -9.46 15.66
C LEU A 122 -11.60 -10.75 15.99
N GLU A 123 -11.59 -11.73 15.09
CA GLU A 123 -12.22 -13.05 15.31
C GLU A 123 -11.61 -13.81 16.48
N GLU A 124 -10.28 -13.74 16.67
CA GLU A 124 -9.60 -14.39 17.80
C GLU A 124 -10.05 -13.83 19.16
N ARG A 125 -10.53 -12.59 19.20
CA ARG A 125 -10.84 -11.88 20.45
C ARG A 125 -12.34 -11.84 20.75
N ASP A 126 -13.17 -11.70 19.73
CA ASP A 126 -14.62 -11.66 19.87
C ASP A 126 -15.29 -12.29 18.65
N ASN A 127 -16.25 -13.20 18.93
CA ASN A 127 -16.94 -14.00 17.93
C ASN A 127 -18.22 -13.33 17.39
N ASP A 128 -18.65 -12.23 18.02
CA ASP A 128 -19.94 -11.59 17.70
C ASP A 128 -19.76 -10.29 16.88
N ASN A 129 -18.57 -10.03 16.33
CA ASN A 129 -18.29 -8.83 15.54
C ASN A 129 -18.87 -8.94 14.11
N THR A 130 -19.34 -7.83 13.56
CA THR A 130 -19.71 -7.75 12.13
C THR A 130 -18.47 -7.47 11.30
N LEU A 131 -17.92 -8.50 10.66
CA LEU A 131 -16.73 -8.41 9.82
C LEU A 131 -17.10 -8.66 8.36
N VAL A 132 -17.25 -7.58 7.59
CA VAL A 132 -17.76 -7.66 6.22
C VAL A 132 -16.76 -7.04 5.25
N ARG A 133 -16.36 -7.81 4.23
CA ARG A 133 -15.64 -7.30 3.07
C ARG A 133 -16.53 -7.40 1.83
N ILE A 134 -16.69 -6.29 1.12
CA ILE A 134 -17.50 -6.19 -0.09
C ILE A 134 -16.58 -5.72 -1.22
N SER A 135 -16.30 -6.62 -2.15
CA SER A 135 -15.74 -6.27 -3.45
C SER A 135 -16.86 -5.70 -4.31
N LEU A 136 -16.83 -4.40 -4.62
CA LEU A 136 -17.91 -3.77 -5.37
C LEU A 136 -17.89 -4.21 -6.85
N GLY A 137 -16.72 -4.58 -7.37
CA GLY A 137 -16.56 -5.09 -8.74
C GLY A 137 -17.21 -6.44 -9.00
N ASP A 138 -17.53 -7.21 -7.95
CA ASP A 138 -18.31 -8.45 -8.05
C ASP A 138 -19.82 -8.16 -8.17
N GLY A 139 -20.22 -6.88 -8.09
CA GLY A 139 -21.59 -6.41 -8.29
C GLY A 139 -22.55 -6.86 -7.17
N LEU A 140 -23.83 -7.02 -7.54
CA LEU A 140 -24.89 -7.46 -6.62
C LEU A 140 -24.64 -8.87 -6.05
N ASP A 141 -23.89 -9.73 -6.76
CA ASP A 141 -23.60 -11.09 -6.32
C ASP A 141 -22.65 -11.11 -5.11
N ALA A 142 -21.81 -10.09 -4.96
CA ALA A 142 -20.96 -9.86 -3.79
C ALA A 142 -21.78 -9.72 -2.48
N LEU A 143 -23.04 -9.31 -2.60
CA LEU A 143 -23.92 -9.03 -1.46
C LEU A 143 -24.59 -10.27 -0.89
N GLY A 144 -24.57 -11.40 -1.60
CA GLY A 144 -25.08 -12.67 -1.07
C GLY A 144 -24.42 -13.11 0.25
N GLN A 145 -23.27 -12.49 0.59
CA GLN A 145 -22.52 -12.70 1.83
C GLN A 145 -22.51 -11.46 2.76
N SER A 146 -23.24 -10.38 2.45
CA SER A 146 -23.16 -9.10 3.18
C SER A 146 -24.11 -9.05 4.38
N ALA A 147 -23.60 -8.61 5.54
CA ALA A 147 -24.42 -8.41 6.74
C ALA A 147 -25.46 -7.26 6.61
N LEU A 148 -25.36 -6.46 5.55
CA LEU A 148 -26.27 -5.33 5.30
C LEU A 148 -27.62 -5.76 4.67
N GLY A 149 -27.75 -7.04 4.29
CA GLY A 149 -28.95 -7.61 3.68
C GLY A 149 -29.16 -7.19 2.22
N GLU A 150 -30.39 -7.33 1.72
CA GLU A 150 -30.73 -6.96 0.35
C GLU A 150 -30.59 -5.45 0.12
N LEU A 151 -29.67 -5.09 -0.78
CA LEU A 151 -29.51 -3.72 -1.26
C LEU A 151 -30.32 -3.52 -2.54
N LYS A 152 -30.93 -2.34 -2.65
CA LYS A 152 -31.65 -1.91 -3.85
C LYS A 152 -30.88 -0.74 -4.45
N PRO A 153 -29.94 -0.99 -5.38
CA PRO A 153 -29.24 0.10 -6.06
C PRO A 153 -30.26 0.93 -6.83
N THR A 154 -30.14 2.24 -6.70
CA THR A 154 -30.90 3.20 -7.50
C THR A 154 -30.04 3.57 -8.70
N PRO A 155 -30.51 3.27 -9.93
CA PRO A 155 -29.77 3.61 -11.15
C PRO A 155 -29.42 5.10 -11.17
N ILE A 156 -28.20 5.45 -11.57
CA ILE A 156 -27.80 6.83 -11.81
C ILE A 156 -28.50 7.32 -13.09
N ASP A 157 -29.18 8.46 -12.99
CA ASP A 157 -29.82 9.08 -14.15
C ASP A 157 -28.79 9.43 -15.23
N GLU A 158 -28.95 8.89 -16.44
CA GLU A 158 -28.03 9.13 -17.56
C GLU A 158 -27.85 10.62 -17.88
N THR A 159 -28.89 11.43 -17.61
CA THR A 159 -28.87 12.89 -17.82
C THR A 159 -27.95 13.64 -16.87
N SER A 160 -27.54 13.01 -15.75
CA SER A 160 -26.59 13.59 -14.80
C SER A 160 -25.13 13.43 -15.26
N LEU A 161 -24.88 12.49 -16.18
CA LEU A 161 -23.57 12.17 -16.72
C LEU A 161 -23.21 13.13 -17.86
N ARG A 162 -21.98 13.65 -17.85
CA ARG A 162 -21.47 14.60 -18.83
C ARG A 162 -20.47 13.96 -19.78
N ALA A 163 -19.60 13.10 -19.28
CA ALA A 163 -18.51 12.50 -20.04
C ALA A 163 -18.50 10.96 -19.97
N LEU A 164 -18.96 10.36 -18.88
CA LEU A 164 -19.17 8.91 -18.77
C LEU A 164 -20.40 8.44 -19.53
N SER A 165 -20.35 7.23 -20.09
CA SER A 165 -21.39 6.69 -20.96
C SER A 165 -21.74 5.23 -20.64
N LEU A 166 -23.02 4.89 -20.52
CA LEU A 166 -23.44 3.49 -20.28
C LEU A 166 -23.20 2.55 -21.48
N GLY A 167 -22.86 3.11 -22.64
CA GLY A 167 -22.53 2.33 -23.83
C GLY A 167 -21.16 1.64 -23.76
N LYS A 168 -20.30 2.02 -22.81
CA LYS A 168 -19.00 1.37 -22.59
C LYS A 168 -19.03 0.51 -21.34
N GLU A 169 -18.40 -0.66 -21.44
CA GLU A 169 -18.40 -1.63 -20.36
C GLU A 169 -17.65 -1.11 -19.12
N GLU A 170 -16.56 -0.36 -19.33
CA GLU A 170 -15.74 0.19 -18.24
C GLU A 170 -16.49 1.26 -17.45
N ASP A 171 -17.11 2.21 -18.16
CA ASP A 171 -17.93 3.27 -17.58
C ASP A 171 -19.13 2.69 -16.83
N LYS A 172 -19.81 1.70 -17.44
CA LYS A 172 -20.97 1.03 -16.85
C LYS A 172 -20.60 0.34 -15.54
N LYS A 173 -19.52 -0.44 -15.51
CA LYS A 173 -19.06 -1.13 -14.28
C LYS A 173 -18.78 -0.14 -13.15
N PHE A 174 -18.17 1.00 -13.46
CA PHE A 174 -17.93 2.04 -12.47
C PHE A 174 -19.21 2.65 -11.91
N LEU A 175 -20.19 2.94 -12.78
CA LEU A 175 -21.48 3.47 -12.34
C LEU A 175 -22.21 2.45 -11.44
N GLU A 176 -22.18 1.16 -11.80
CA GLU A 176 -22.75 0.09 -10.96
C GLU A 176 -22.07 0.01 -9.57
N GLU A 177 -20.75 0.17 -9.48
CA GLU A 177 -20.05 0.23 -8.18
C GLU A 177 -20.45 1.46 -7.36
N VAL A 178 -20.58 2.63 -7.98
CA VAL A 178 -21.02 3.86 -7.31
C VAL A 178 -22.46 3.76 -6.83
N GLU A 179 -23.35 3.16 -7.62
CA GLU A 179 -24.73 2.86 -7.24
C GLU A 179 -24.79 1.93 -6.04
N LEU A 180 -23.92 0.91 -6.02
CA LEU A 180 -23.82 -0.03 -4.92
C LEU A 180 -23.34 0.66 -3.62
N LEU A 181 -22.37 1.58 -3.72
CA LEU A 181 -21.94 2.40 -2.58
C LEU A 181 -23.09 3.26 -2.02
N HIS A 182 -23.88 3.88 -2.90
CA HIS A 182 -25.06 4.63 -2.46
C HIS A 182 -26.12 3.73 -1.82
N ALA A 183 -26.31 2.51 -2.34
CA ALA A 183 -27.23 1.54 -1.76
C ALA A 183 -26.79 1.10 -0.35
N ILE A 184 -25.49 0.84 -0.16
CA ILE A 184 -24.87 0.54 1.13
C ILE A 184 -25.14 1.69 2.10
N ALA A 185 -24.86 2.94 1.70
CA ALA A 185 -25.06 4.11 2.53
C ALA A 185 -26.54 4.31 2.90
N ASN A 186 -27.48 4.11 1.98
CA ASN A 186 -28.91 4.21 2.26
C ASN A 186 -29.38 3.14 3.25
N LYS A 187 -28.77 1.95 3.21
CA LYS A 187 -29.15 0.83 4.07
C LYS A 187 -28.52 0.93 5.46
N ALA A 188 -27.29 1.43 5.55
CA ALA A 188 -26.48 1.46 6.78
C ALA A 188 -27.25 1.99 8.02
N PRO A 189 -27.90 3.17 8.00
CA PRO A 189 -28.62 3.68 9.19
C PRO A 189 -29.78 2.80 9.68
N SER A 190 -30.32 1.93 8.81
CA SER A 190 -31.45 1.06 9.14
C SER A 190 -31.05 -0.38 9.49
N ALA A 191 -29.95 -0.86 8.91
CA ALA A 191 -29.44 -2.22 9.13
C ALA A 191 -28.53 -2.31 10.35
N ILE A 192 -27.79 -1.24 10.62
CA ILE A 192 -26.79 -1.19 11.68
C ILE A 192 -27.46 -0.71 12.97
N LYS A 193 -27.14 -1.39 14.07
CA LYS A 193 -27.51 -0.97 15.42
C LYS A 193 -26.26 -1.02 16.28
N PRO A 194 -25.83 0.11 16.88
CA PRO A 194 -24.71 0.13 17.81
C PRO A 194 -24.97 -0.86 18.95
N ASP A 195 -24.07 -1.83 19.11
CA ASP A 195 -24.12 -2.85 20.16
C ASP A 195 -22.87 -2.81 21.06
N SER A 196 -22.06 -1.75 20.92
CA SER A 196 -20.78 -1.57 21.59
C SER A 196 -19.75 -2.67 21.32
N LYS A 197 -19.91 -3.41 20.21
CA LYS A 197 -18.88 -4.32 19.68
C LYS A 197 -18.17 -3.69 18.49
N PRO A 198 -16.88 -4.02 18.30
CA PRO A 198 -16.09 -3.48 17.21
C PRO A 198 -16.45 -4.15 15.87
N ASP A 199 -17.11 -3.40 15.00
CA ASP A 199 -17.45 -3.83 13.64
C ASP A 199 -16.44 -3.34 12.61
N ILE A 200 -16.26 -4.09 11.51
CA ILE A 200 -15.47 -3.66 10.36
C ILE A 200 -16.24 -3.84 9.06
N TYR A 201 -16.39 -2.74 8.33
CA TYR A 201 -16.88 -2.69 6.96
C TYR A 201 -15.73 -2.35 6.03
N TRP A 202 -15.38 -3.28 5.16
CA TRP A 202 -14.28 -3.15 4.24
C TRP A 202 -14.80 -3.14 2.80
N LEU A 203 -14.77 -1.97 2.16
CA LEU A 203 -15.35 -1.74 0.83
C LEU A 203 -14.22 -1.59 -0.19
N VAL A 204 -14.23 -2.39 -1.25
CA VAL A 204 -13.19 -2.37 -2.28
C VAL A 204 -13.76 -1.87 -3.61
N VAL A 205 -13.23 -0.75 -4.08
CA VAL A 205 -13.58 -0.08 -5.35
C VAL A 205 -12.48 -0.39 -6.37
N SER A 206 -12.78 -1.10 -7.46
CA SER A 206 -11.77 -1.51 -8.46
C SER A 206 -12.02 -0.94 -9.87
N SER A 207 -13.25 -0.52 -10.15
CA SER A 207 -13.66 0.03 -11.46
C SER A 207 -13.05 1.37 -11.85
N LEU A 208 -12.47 2.12 -10.91
CA LEU A 208 -11.85 3.41 -11.21
C LEU A 208 -10.60 3.27 -12.09
N ARG A 209 -9.83 2.19 -11.90
CA ARG A 209 -8.60 1.93 -12.68
C ARG A 209 -8.88 1.81 -14.19
N PRO A 210 -9.81 0.95 -14.65
CA PRO A 210 -10.19 0.88 -16.07
C PRO A 210 -10.52 2.24 -16.71
N ILE A 211 -11.20 3.14 -16.00
CA ILE A 211 -11.51 4.49 -16.52
C ILE A 211 -10.23 5.30 -16.70
N LEU A 212 -9.35 5.30 -15.69
CA LEU A 212 -8.09 6.05 -15.77
C LEU A 212 -7.18 5.52 -16.87
N ASP A 213 -7.14 4.20 -17.09
CA ASP A 213 -6.37 3.58 -18.17
C ASP A 213 -6.96 3.90 -19.55
N THR A 214 -8.28 3.93 -19.68
CA THR A 214 -8.97 4.15 -20.97
C THR A 214 -8.91 5.61 -21.42
N TYR A 215 -9.18 6.55 -20.52
CA TYR A 215 -9.27 7.98 -20.87
C TYR A 215 -8.03 8.79 -20.48
N GLY A 216 -7.18 8.27 -19.58
CA GLY A 216 -6.05 8.98 -19.00
C GLY A 216 -6.42 9.77 -17.75
N SER A 217 -5.47 9.91 -16.81
CA SER A 217 -5.72 10.49 -15.47
C SER A 217 -6.23 11.94 -15.47
N ASN A 218 -5.93 12.72 -16.51
CA ASN A 218 -6.28 14.14 -16.61
C ASN A 218 -7.51 14.43 -17.50
N SER A 219 -8.19 13.40 -17.98
CA SER A 219 -9.35 13.55 -18.87
C SER A 219 -10.57 14.11 -18.13
N THR A 220 -11.55 14.61 -18.90
CA THR A 220 -12.83 15.07 -18.34
C THR A 220 -13.63 13.92 -17.73
N ALA A 221 -13.60 12.73 -18.34
CA ALA A 221 -14.25 11.52 -17.83
C ALA A 221 -13.63 11.06 -16.50
N SER A 222 -12.30 11.05 -16.40
CA SER A 222 -11.58 10.70 -15.16
C SER A 222 -11.89 11.67 -14.02
N ARG A 223 -11.99 12.97 -14.32
CA ARG A 223 -12.39 13.98 -13.32
C ARG A 223 -13.83 13.82 -12.87
N GLU A 224 -14.73 13.49 -13.80
CA GLU A 224 -16.13 13.19 -13.46
C GLU A 224 -16.22 11.93 -12.59
N ALA A 225 -15.52 10.85 -12.95
CA ALA A 225 -15.46 9.63 -12.15
C ALA A 225 -14.93 9.89 -10.73
N LEU A 226 -13.82 10.63 -10.59
CA LEU A 226 -13.31 11.03 -9.28
C LEU A 226 -14.33 11.89 -8.49
N SER A 227 -15.05 12.79 -9.16
CA SER A 227 -16.10 13.59 -8.52
C SER A 227 -17.28 12.73 -8.04
N LEU A 228 -17.69 11.71 -8.81
CA LEU A 228 -18.75 10.78 -8.44
C LEU A 228 -18.33 9.91 -7.25
N LEU A 229 -17.10 9.38 -7.27
CA LEU A 229 -16.55 8.63 -6.15
C LEU A 229 -16.46 9.50 -4.88
N ASN A 230 -15.98 10.74 -5.00
CA ASN A 230 -15.93 11.67 -3.87
C ASN A 230 -17.33 11.96 -3.31
N ASN A 231 -18.35 12.06 -4.16
CA ASN A 231 -19.74 12.20 -3.72
C ASN A 231 -20.21 10.95 -2.96
N ALA A 232 -19.99 9.75 -3.52
CA ALA A 232 -20.34 8.49 -2.87
C ALA A 232 -19.65 8.33 -1.50
N LEU A 233 -18.36 8.68 -1.39
CA LEU A 233 -17.63 8.68 -0.11
C LEU A 233 -18.24 9.65 0.92
N ASN A 234 -18.73 10.82 0.49
CA ASN A 234 -19.45 11.74 1.38
C ASN A 234 -20.78 11.15 1.86
N VAL A 235 -21.52 10.48 0.98
CA VAL A 235 -22.80 9.85 1.36
C VAL A 235 -22.58 8.70 2.34
N ILE A 236 -21.54 7.87 2.14
CA ILE A 236 -21.11 6.84 3.09
C ILE A 236 -20.72 7.48 4.43
N HIS A 237 -19.91 8.54 4.38
CA HIS A 237 -19.49 9.28 5.57
C HIS A 237 -20.69 9.69 6.43
N ASP A 238 -21.68 10.36 5.82
CA ASP A 238 -22.85 10.85 6.55
C ASP A 238 -23.72 9.70 7.08
N ALA A 239 -23.91 8.65 6.27
CA ALA A 239 -24.70 7.48 6.63
C ALA A 239 -24.12 6.69 7.82
N PHE A 240 -22.81 6.42 7.82
CA PHE A 240 -22.18 5.65 8.90
C PHE A 240 -22.00 6.48 10.17
N ILE A 241 -21.80 7.81 10.05
CA ILE A 241 -21.86 8.70 11.21
C ILE A 241 -23.24 8.65 11.86
N GLN A 242 -24.30 8.67 11.06
CA GLN A 242 -25.67 8.53 11.57
C GLN A 242 -25.92 7.14 12.19
N ALA A 243 -25.37 6.08 11.59
CA ALA A 243 -25.57 4.72 12.07
C ALA A 243 -24.90 4.43 13.44
N TYR A 244 -23.75 5.06 13.71
CA TYR A 244 -22.96 4.85 14.93
C TYR A 244 -22.92 6.06 15.88
N ASP A 245 -23.83 7.02 15.73
CA ASP A 245 -23.87 8.25 16.53
C ASP A 245 -22.51 8.99 16.59
N GLY A 246 -21.77 8.96 15.47
CA GLY A 246 -20.44 9.55 15.32
C GLY A 246 -19.28 8.73 15.90
N GLN A 247 -19.52 7.61 16.58
CA GLN A 247 -18.49 6.68 17.11
C GLN A 247 -18.00 5.69 16.04
N VAL A 248 -17.59 6.20 14.89
CA VAL A 248 -17.08 5.40 13.76
C VAL A 248 -15.82 6.03 13.21
N LEU A 249 -14.84 5.21 12.85
CA LEU A 249 -13.66 5.64 12.10
C LEU A 249 -13.89 5.34 10.62
N ILE A 250 -13.83 6.36 9.77
CA ILE A 250 -14.03 6.22 8.33
C ILE A 250 -12.74 6.62 7.62
N VAL A 251 -12.17 5.68 6.86
CA VAL A 251 -10.90 5.86 6.15
C VAL A 251 -11.05 5.44 4.69
N ALA A 252 -10.32 6.10 3.81
CA ALA A 252 -10.17 5.73 2.42
C ALA A 252 -8.69 5.65 2.08
N PHE A 253 -8.25 4.63 1.34
CA PHE A 253 -6.85 4.51 0.98
C PHE A 253 -6.67 3.92 -0.42
N THR A 254 -5.62 4.36 -1.09
CA THR A 254 -5.22 3.81 -2.39
C THR A 254 -4.56 2.44 -2.21
N ASN A 255 -4.87 1.50 -3.09
CA ASN A 255 -4.20 0.21 -3.17
C ASN A 255 -3.72 -0.01 -4.60
N ASP A 256 -2.49 -0.47 -4.79
CA ASP A 256 -2.01 -0.88 -6.11
C ASP A 256 -1.17 -2.16 -5.99
N ALA A 257 -1.82 -3.29 -6.26
CA ALA A 257 -1.19 -4.60 -6.20
C ALA A 257 0.04 -4.72 -7.13
N THR A 258 0.12 -3.93 -8.21
CA THR A 258 1.28 -3.96 -9.12
C THR A 258 2.53 -3.34 -8.51
N LYS A 259 2.36 -2.43 -7.54
CA LYS A 259 3.45 -1.73 -6.85
C LYS A 259 3.94 -2.47 -5.62
N VAL A 260 3.24 -3.51 -5.19
CA VAL A 260 3.70 -4.38 -4.11
C VAL A 260 4.96 -5.09 -4.57
N HIS A 261 6.11 -4.50 -4.25
CA HIS A 261 7.38 -5.19 -4.36
C HIS A 261 7.28 -6.46 -3.50
N HIS A 262 7.69 -7.61 -4.05
CA HIS A 262 7.70 -8.89 -3.33
C HIS A 262 8.75 -8.85 -2.20
N ILE A 263 8.53 -8.02 -1.19
CA ILE A 263 9.32 -8.00 0.04
C ILE A 263 8.73 -9.14 0.87
N ARG A 264 9.12 -10.37 0.51
CA ARG A 264 8.90 -11.52 1.38
C ARG A 264 9.51 -11.14 2.72
N SER A 265 8.69 -11.15 3.77
CA SER A 265 9.08 -10.82 5.14
C SER A 265 10.42 -11.47 5.51
N VAL A 266 11.51 -10.69 5.45
CA VAL A 266 12.86 -11.09 5.90
C VAL A 266 12.86 -11.44 7.40
N THR A 267 11.77 -11.12 8.09
CA THR A 267 11.53 -11.35 9.52
C THR A 267 11.04 -12.75 9.87
N LEU A 268 10.49 -13.56 8.94
CA LEU A 268 10.06 -14.93 9.28
C LEU A 268 11.26 -15.88 9.47
N ASP A 269 12.35 -15.68 8.73
CA ASP A 269 13.54 -16.54 8.78
C ASP A 269 14.53 -16.17 9.90
N ARG A 270 14.29 -15.08 10.65
CA ARG A 270 15.15 -14.68 11.76
C ARG A 270 14.85 -15.42 13.06
N GLN A 271 13.66 -16.02 13.22
CA GLN A 271 13.30 -16.78 14.43
C GLN A 271 13.86 -18.22 14.46
N LYS A 272 14.37 -18.75 13.34
CA LYS A 272 14.84 -20.16 13.29
C LYS A 272 16.33 -20.35 13.56
N ARG A 273 17.11 -19.29 13.79
CA ARG A 273 18.59 -19.37 13.88
C ARG A 273 19.24 -19.06 15.24
N ASP A 274 18.44 -18.78 16.28
CA ASP A 274 18.99 -18.49 17.62
C ASP A 274 18.82 -19.68 18.59
N ALA A 275 19.17 -20.89 18.15
CA ALA A 275 19.45 -22.02 19.04
C ALA A 275 20.90 -22.47 18.81
N PRO A 276 21.75 -22.53 19.86
CA PRO A 276 23.16 -22.87 19.68
C PRO A 276 23.33 -24.38 19.45
N ASP A 277 23.86 -24.73 18.28
CA ASP A 277 24.28 -26.08 17.93
C ASP A 277 25.38 -26.58 18.88
N THR A 278 25.05 -27.58 19.70
CA THR A 278 26.05 -28.37 20.43
C THR A 278 26.32 -29.67 19.68
N ALA A 279 27.60 -29.91 19.43
CA ALA A 279 28.14 -30.91 18.52
C ALA A 279 27.92 -32.39 18.91
N ASN A 280 27.68 -33.21 17.87
CA ASN A 280 28.13 -34.58 17.63
C ASN A 280 28.41 -35.54 18.81
N ARG A 281 27.68 -36.66 18.85
CA ARG A 281 28.27 -38.01 18.69
C ARG A 281 27.19 -39.07 18.43
N THR A 282 27.41 -39.84 17.37
CA THR A 282 26.68 -41.03 16.96
C THR A 282 26.81 -42.19 17.95
N LYS A 283 25.72 -42.95 18.17
CA LYS A 283 25.66 -44.41 17.97
C LYS A 283 24.24 -44.96 18.22
N ASN A 284 23.73 -45.64 17.19
CA ASN A 284 22.88 -46.84 17.16
C ASN A 284 21.97 -47.14 18.36
N LEU A 285 20.66 -47.30 18.12
CA LEU A 285 20.04 -48.62 18.12
C LEU A 285 18.60 -48.58 17.59
N GLU A 286 18.24 -49.69 16.98
CA GLU A 286 16.97 -50.12 16.43
C GLU A 286 15.79 -50.11 17.42
N SER A 287 14.61 -49.88 16.81
CA SER A 287 13.37 -50.63 16.99
C SER A 287 12.44 -50.37 18.19
N ALA A 288 11.18 -50.24 17.75
CA ALA A 288 9.97 -50.83 18.30
C ALA A 288 9.13 -49.98 19.28
N SER A 289 7.85 -49.88 18.88
CA SER A 289 6.63 -49.88 19.70
C SER A 289 6.47 -48.71 20.68
N GLU A 290 5.32 -48.07 20.89
CA GLU A 290 3.93 -48.46 20.71
C GLU A 290 3.09 -47.23 21.11
N ALA A 291 1.78 -47.32 20.83
CA ALA A 291 0.69 -46.58 21.46
C ALA A 291 0.53 -45.08 21.07
N LYS A 292 -0.42 -44.72 20.19
CA LYS A 292 -1.90 -44.80 20.31
C LYS A 292 -2.49 -43.60 21.07
N ARG A 293 -3.08 -42.66 20.31
CA ARG A 293 -4.42 -42.03 20.46
C ARG A 293 -4.44 -40.78 19.56
N MET A 294 -5.15 -40.83 18.43
CA MET A 294 -6.58 -40.47 18.27
C MET A 294 -6.98 -39.20 19.00
N ASN A 295 -7.72 -38.25 18.45
CA ASN A 295 -8.24 -37.93 17.12
C ASN A 295 -8.94 -36.56 17.31
N ASN A 296 -9.03 -35.75 16.26
CA ASN A 296 -10.31 -35.34 15.66
C ASN A 296 -10.07 -34.16 14.72
N SER A 297 -9.82 -34.48 13.45
CA SER A 297 -10.19 -33.63 12.33
C SER A 297 -11.61 -33.98 11.92
N THR A 298 -12.48 -32.97 11.83
CA THR A 298 -13.78 -33.11 11.18
C THR A 298 -13.60 -32.93 9.68
N ILE A 299 -14.19 -33.89 8.97
CA ILE A 299 -14.13 -34.17 7.55
C ILE A 299 -15.04 -33.19 6.78
N PHE A 300 -14.58 -32.71 5.62
CA PHE A 300 -15.48 -32.46 4.48
C PHE A 300 -15.18 -33.50 3.40
N ASN A 301 -16.19 -34.32 3.16
CA ASN A 301 -16.27 -35.35 2.14
C ASN A 301 -16.50 -34.70 0.77
N ASN A 302 -15.84 -35.24 -0.25
CA ASN A 302 -16.50 -35.47 -1.53
C ASN A 302 -15.99 -36.77 -2.13
N ASN A 303 -16.85 -37.79 -2.08
CA ASN A 303 -16.70 -39.04 -2.82
C ASN A 303 -17.38 -38.85 -4.18
N ASN A 304 -16.72 -39.33 -5.24
CA ASN A 304 -17.41 -40.10 -6.28
C ASN A 304 -16.39 -40.96 -7.08
N ASN A 305 -16.42 -42.25 -6.75
CA ASN A 305 -16.47 -43.45 -7.58
C ASN A 305 -15.45 -43.71 -8.72
N ASN A 306 -14.78 -44.86 -8.52
CA ASN A 306 -14.53 -45.97 -9.44
C ASN A 306 -13.75 -45.71 -10.73
N ASP A 307 -12.57 -46.33 -10.86
CA ASP A 307 -12.47 -47.58 -11.63
C ASP A 307 -11.10 -48.26 -11.46
N ASN A 308 -11.15 -49.60 -11.42
CA ASN A 308 -10.01 -50.51 -11.50
C ASN A 308 -9.21 -50.30 -12.78
N TYR A 309 -7.87 -50.32 -12.71
CA TYR A 309 -7.07 -51.07 -13.68
C TYR A 309 -5.70 -51.43 -13.10
N ASN A 310 -5.38 -52.72 -13.23
CA ASN A 310 -4.07 -53.31 -12.96
C ASN A 310 -3.00 -52.79 -13.95
N ASN A 311 -1.78 -52.83 -13.44
CA ASN A 311 -0.54 -53.31 -14.07
C ASN A 311 0.58 -52.32 -14.46
N ASN A 312 1.76 -52.77 -14.04
CA ASN A 312 3.09 -52.59 -14.61
C ASN A 312 3.98 -51.47 -14.07
N ASN A 313 4.83 -51.93 -13.15
CA ASN A 313 6.17 -51.41 -12.87
C ASN A 313 6.92 -51.07 -14.16
N ASN A 314 7.29 -49.80 -14.30
CA ASN A 314 8.52 -49.35 -14.94
C ASN A 314 8.98 -48.10 -14.21
N ASN A 315 9.85 -48.29 -13.22
CA ASN A 315 10.50 -47.20 -12.48
C ASN A 315 11.53 -46.51 -13.38
N ASN A 316 11.06 -45.66 -14.28
CA ASN A 316 11.87 -44.58 -14.82
C ASN A 316 11.77 -43.42 -13.85
N VAL A 317 12.75 -43.35 -12.94
CA VAL A 317 12.96 -42.18 -12.07
C VAL A 317 13.28 -41.00 -12.97
N ILE A 318 12.24 -40.26 -13.36
CA ILE A 318 12.36 -38.89 -13.83
C ILE A 318 12.96 -38.14 -12.64
N LYS A 319 14.26 -37.82 -12.71
CA LYS A 319 14.85 -36.82 -11.83
C LYS A 319 14.13 -35.53 -12.14
N ASP A 320 13.13 -35.22 -11.34
CA ASP A 320 12.47 -33.93 -11.31
C ASP A 320 13.56 -32.89 -11.11
N VAL A 321 13.94 -32.22 -12.20
CA VAL A 321 14.77 -31.03 -12.14
C VAL A 321 13.86 -29.97 -11.57
N THR A 322 13.81 -29.93 -10.24
CA THR A 322 13.22 -28.84 -9.50
C THR A 322 14.04 -27.61 -9.85
N ILE A 323 13.60 -26.86 -10.86
CA ILE A 323 14.06 -25.50 -11.10
C ILE A 323 13.49 -24.67 -9.94
N ARG A 324 14.13 -24.77 -8.77
CA ARG A 324 13.93 -23.80 -7.70
C ARG A 324 14.40 -22.49 -8.29
N SER A 325 13.46 -21.58 -8.55
CA SER A 325 13.74 -20.19 -8.83
C SER A 325 14.41 -19.59 -7.59
N ARG A 326 15.72 -19.85 -7.47
CA ARG A 326 16.54 -19.47 -6.33
C ARG A 326 16.86 -17.99 -6.52
N SER A 327 16.42 -17.15 -5.58
CA SER A 327 16.83 -15.75 -5.55
C SER A 327 18.35 -15.66 -5.43
N LYS A 328 18.93 -14.57 -5.95
CA LYS A 328 20.35 -14.30 -5.74
C LYS A 328 20.59 -14.12 -4.23
N ASP A 329 21.50 -14.91 -3.69
CA ASP A 329 21.91 -14.78 -2.29
C ASP A 329 22.69 -13.47 -2.15
N TYR A 330 22.20 -12.56 -1.31
CA TYR A 330 22.95 -11.37 -0.92
C TYR A 330 23.80 -11.67 0.30
N THR A 331 25.07 -11.27 0.27
CA THR A 331 25.96 -11.41 1.42
C THR A 331 25.47 -10.52 2.58
N GLU A 332 25.59 -11.00 3.82
CA GLU A 332 25.24 -10.24 5.03
C GLU A 332 25.97 -8.89 5.14
N ASN A 333 27.13 -8.77 4.48
CA ASN A 333 27.93 -7.54 4.40
C ASN A 333 27.41 -6.52 3.38
N TYR A 334 26.32 -6.79 2.67
CA TYR A 334 25.77 -5.88 1.65
C TYR A 334 25.53 -4.45 2.17
N PRO A 335 24.94 -4.22 3.36
CA PRO A 335 24.73 -2.85 3.87
C PRO A 335 26.04 -2.09 4.11
N ILE A 336 27.10 -2.81 4.52
CA ILE A 336 28.43 -2.25 4.80
C ILE A 336 29.10 -1.86 3.48
N ILE A 337 29.11 -2.77 2.52
CA ILE A 337 29.71 -2.56 1.19
C ILE A 337 28.98 -1.43 0.45
N PHE A 338 27.64 -1.40 0.53
CA PHE A 338 26.82 -0.36 -0.06
C PHE A 338 27.17 1.02 0.51
N ASN A 339 27.25 1.17 1.83
CA ASN A 339 27.61 2.44 2.46
C ASN A 339 29.03 2.90 2.09
N ILE A 340 30.01 1.99 2.05
CA ILE A 340 31.37 2.33 1.64
C ILE A 340 31.38 2.84 0.19
N LEU A 341 30.73 2.12 -0.73
CA LEU A 341 30.67 2.51 -2.14
C LEU A 341 29.89 3.81 -2.36
N LEU A 342 28.79 4.02 -1.64
CA LEU A 342 27.98 5.23 -1.75
C LEU A 342 28.77 6.46 -1.30
N TRP A 343 29.35 6.44 -0.10
CA TRP A 343 30.09 7.59 0.41
C TRP A 343 31.40 7.83 -0.33
N PHE A 344 32.10 6.76 -0.73
CA PHE A 344 33.26 6.86 -1.60
C PHE A 344 32.90 7.50 -2.95
N GLY A 345 31.82 7.05 -3.59
CA GLY A 345 31.34 7.59 -4.86
C GLY A 345 30.99 9.07 -4.77
N VAL A 346 30.28 9.47 -3.71
CA VAL A 346 29.92 10.87 -3.44
C VAL A 346 31.18 11.74 -3.32
N VAL A 347 32.13 11.35 -2.47
CA VAL A 347 33.39 12.10 -2.27
C VAL A 347 34.22 12.16 -3.56
N PHE A 348 34.29 11.04 -4.29
CA PHE A 348 35.04 10.97 -5.54
C PHE A 348 34.49 11.92 -6.60
N VAL A 349 33.17 11.99 -6.75
CA VAL A 349 32.52 12.92 -7.69
C VAL A 349 32.80 14.38 -7.30
N PHE A 350 32.69 14.73 -6.02
CA PHE A 350 33.00 16.10 -5.56
C PHE A 350 34.47 16.48 -5.77
N SER A 351 35.39 15.54 -5.52
CA SER A 351 36.82 15.73 -5.77
C SER A 351 37.10 15.98 -7.26
N LEU A 352 36.53 15.15 -8.14
CA LEU A 352 36.70 15.27 -9.58
C LEU A 352 36.12 16.60 -10.10
N PHE A 353 34.97 17.01 -9.54
CA PHE A 353 34.36 18.29 -9.87
C PHE A 353 35.21 19.49 -9.44
N ALA A 354 35.80 19.43 -8.25
CA ALA A 354 36.70 20.47 -7.75
C ALA A 354 37.95 20.62 -8.64
N ILE A 355 38.55 19.49 -9.06
CA ILE A 355 39.69 19.47 -9.97
C ILE A 355 39.30 20.06 -11.34
N CYS A 356 38.13 19.70 -11.86
CA CYS A 356 37.62 20.24 -13.12
C CYS A 356 37.48 21.77 -13.08
N ILE A 357 36.94 22.31 -11.99
CA ILE A 357 36.85 23.76 -11.77
C ILE A 357 38.23 24.40 -11.69
N ALA A 358 39.17 23.79 -10.97
CA ALA A 358 40.53 24.29 -10.83
C ALA A 358 41.26 24.37 -12.19
N ILE A 359 41.14 23.34 -13.02
CA ILE A 359 41.70 23.33 -14.39
C ILE A 359 40.99 24.36 -15.25
N SER A 360 39.66 24.47 -15.17
CA SER A 360 38.88 25.44 -15.95
C SER A 360 39.21 26.90 -15.60
N GLN A 361 39.71 27.17 -14.40
CA GLN A 361 40.03 28.52 -13.91
C GLN A 361 41.54 28.77 -13.86
N MET A 362 42.35 27.88 -14.42
CA MET A 362 43.79 28.03 -14.45
C MET A 362 44.17 29.21 -15.35
N ASP A 363 44.71 30.27 -14.75
CA ASP A 363 45.21 31.44 -15.48
C ASP A 363 46.49 31.04 -16.24
N PRO A 364 46.54 31.16 -17.58
CA PRO A 364 47.72 30.82 -18.38
C PRO A 364 48.92 31.77 -18.15
N GLY A 365 48.81 32.73 -17.22
CA GLY A 365 49.87 33.65 -16.86
C GLY A 365 49.93 34.87 -17.79
N ARG A 366 50.19 36.04 -17.20
CA ARG A 366 50.23 37.34 -17.91
C ARG A 366 51.40 37.52 -18.89
N ASP A 367 52.39 36.63 -18.87
CA ASP A 367 53.54 36.66 -19.78
C ASP A 367 53.30 35.90 -21.09
N SER A 368 52.13 35.29 -21.26
CA SER A 368 51.77 34.59 -22.49
C SER A 368 51.67 35.55 -23.68
N ILE A 369 52.09 35.10 -24.87
CA ILE A 369 52.20 35.91 -26.10
C ILE A 369 50.88 36.58 -26.52
N ILE A 370 49.76 36.03 -26.03
CA ILE A 370 48.40 36.53 -26.21
C ILE A 370 48.25 37.94 -25.60
N TYR A 371 48.87 38.23 -24.46
CA TYR A 371 48.83 39.56 -23.83
C TYR A 371 49.74 40.59 -24.52
N ARG A 372 50.87 40.16 -25.12
CA ARG A 372 51.72 41.03 -25.95
C ARG A 372 51.03 41.41 -27.26
N MET A 373 50.35 40.45 -27.92
CA MET A 373 49.62 40.68 -29.17
C MET A 373 48.36 41.55 -28.99
N THR A 374 47.67 41.48 -27.85
CA THR A 374 46.44 42.26 -27.60
C THR A 374 46.72 43.72 -27.25
N SER A 375 47.79 44.03 -26.51
CA SER A 375 48.12 45.41 -26.13
C SER A 375 48.48 46.31 -27.32
N ASN A 376 49.14 45.76 -28.34
CA ASN A 376 49.51 46.51 -29.56
C ASN A 376 48.29 46.82 -30.45
N ARG A 377 47.24 45.99 -30.40
CA ARG A 377 46.02 46.21 -31.19
C ARG A 377 45.13 47.30 -30.57
N MET A 378 44.99 47.30 -29.24
CA MET A 378 44.22 48.34 -28.52
C MET A 378 44.81 49.75 -28.62
N LYS A 379 46.13 49.90 -28.78
CA LYS A 379 46.77 51.21 -28.96
C LYS A 379 46.61 51.79 -30.37
N LYS A 380 46.17 50.99 -31.35
CA LYS A 380 46.02 51.43 -32.75
C LYS A 380 44.60 51.95 -33.05
N ASP A 381 43.63 51.55 -32.23
CA ASP A 381 42.21 51.83 -32.45
C ASP A 381 41.66 52.95 -31.54
N ASN A 382 42.53 53.83 -31.01
CA ASN A 382 42.14 54.95 -30.14
C ASN A 382 42.75 56.27 -30.59
#